data_AF-A0A353RFQ0-F1
#
_entry.id   AF-A0A353RFQ0-F1
#
_cell.length_a   1.000
_cell.length_b   1.000
_cell.length_c   1.000
_cell.angle_alpha   90.00
_cell.angle_beta   90.00
_cell.angle_gamma   90.00
#
_symmetry.space_group_name_H-M   'P 1'
#
loop_
_entity.id
_entity.type
_entity.pdbx_description
1 polymer ?
#
loop_
_entity_poly.entity_id
_entity_poly.type
_entity_poly.pdbx_seq_one_letter_code
_entity_poly.pdbx_strand_id
1 'polypeptide(L)'
;FDIGSLAAFLQYSRQMGQPINMITSQFNNVLAALAGAERIFDMMDQPPENDGGRTTLARVDNADEWVWKKSDGETVPLRGDVRFHNVDFAYEPGKPVLHQVSLYAKPGQVIAFVGSTGAGKTTITNLINRFYDVQTGSITYDGIDVRDIRKESLRRSLGMVLQDTHLFTGTVLDNIRYGRLDASDEECIEAARQASA
;
A
#
# COMPACT_ATOMS: atom_id res chain seq x y z
N PHE A 1 32.24 65.69 -26.64
CA PHE A 1 31.05 64.83 -26.60
C PHE A 1 30.43 64.87 -27.97
N ASP A 2 30.58 63.78 -28.75
CA ASP A 2 29.99 63.67 -30.09
C ASP A 2 28.64 62.94 -30.00
N ILE A 3 27.69 63.30 -30.85
CA ILE A 3 26.33 62.72 -30.90
C ILE A 3 26.39 61.21 -31.11
N GLY A 4 27.37 60.71 -31.87
CA GLY A 4 27.61 59.28 -32.06
C GLY A 4 27.97 58.54 -30.76
N SER A 5 28.73 59.17 -29.86
CA SER A 5 29.12 58.58 -28.57
C SER A 5 27.94 58.49 -27.59
N LEU A 6 27.03 59.48 -27.61
CA LEU A 6 25.81 59.46 -26.81
C LEU A 6 24.83 58.38 -27.30
N ALA A 7 24.70 58.24 -28.63
CA ALA A 7 23.88 57.20 -29.25
C ALA A 7 24.40 55.79 -28.92
N ALA A 8 25.72 55.58 -29.02
CA ALA A 8 26.36 54.31 -28.65
C ALA A 8 26.18 53.98 -27.16
N PHE A 9 26.33 54.97 -26.27
CA PHE A 9 26.11 54.79 -24.83
C PHE A 9 24.67 54.37 -24.50
N LEU A 10 23.67 55.04 -25.09
CA LEU A 10 22.26 54.70 -24.90
C LEU A 10 21.94 53.28 -25.42
N GLN A 11 22.55 52.89 -26.53
CA GLN A 11 22.39 51.55 -27.11
C GLN A 11 23.00 50.47 -26.20
N TYR A 12 24.22 50.68 -25.70
CA TYR A 12 24.83 49.76 -24.74
C TYR A 12 24.07 49.68 -23.41
N SER A 13 23.56 50.81 -22.90
CA SER A 13 22.75 50.84 -21.68
C SER A 13 21.46 50.01 -21.83
N ARG A 14 20.76 50.12 -22.96
CA ARG A 14 19.59 49.27 -23.26
C ARG A 14 19.96 47.81 -23.43
N GLN A 15 21.09 47.54 -24.08
CA GLN A 15 21.59 46.17 -24.29
C GLN A 15 21.98 45.50 -22.97
N MET A 16 22.40 46.24 -21.95
CA MET A 16 22.68 45.71 -20.61
C MET A 16 21.40 45.37 -19.82
N GLY A 17 20.27 46.03 -20.09
CA GLY A 17 19.02 45.76 -19.38
C GLY A 17 18.40 44.39 -19.69
N GLN A 18 18.55 43.91 -20.93
CA GLN A 18 17.97 42.62 -21.37
C GLN A 18 18.58 41.40 -20.64
N PRO A 19 19.92 41.24 -20.56
CA PRO A 19 20.55 40.16 -19.81
C PRO A 19 20.19 40.14 -18.31
N ILE A 20 20.08 41.32 -17.68
CA ILE A 20 19.71 41.43 -16.26
C ILE A 20 18.31 40.85 -16.03
N ASN A 21 17.37 41.14 -16.93
CA ASN A 21 16.02 40.58 -16.84
C ASN A 21 16.00 39.06 -17.09
N MET A 22 16.84 38.55 -18.02
CA MET A 22 16.97 37.10 -18.25
C MET A 22 17.56 36.37 -17.04
N ILE A 23 18.56 36.95 -16.37
CA ILE A 23 19.16 36.36 -15.16
C ILE A 23 18.12 36.34 -14.04
N THR A 24 17.41 37.45 -13.83
CA THR A 24 16.35 37.55 -12.80
C THR A 24 15.24 36.50 -13.01
N SER A 25 14.80 36.27 -14.24
CA SER A 25 13.78 35.24 -14.51
C SER A 25 14.28 33.81 -14.34
N GLN A 26 15.56 33.54 -14.67
CA GLN A 26 16.18 32.23 -14.41
C GLN A 26 16.31 31.93 -12.91
N PHE A 27 16.59 32.93 -12.07
CA PHE A 27 16.65 32.73 -10.62
C PHE A 27 15.33 32.19 -10.05
N ASN A 28 14.19 32.72 -10.49
CA ASN A 28 12.89 32.21 -10.06
C ASN A 28 12.67 30.76 -10.48
N ASN A 29 13.08 30.38 -11.69
CA ASN A 29 12.98 29.00 -12.17
C ASN A 29 13.88 28.04 -11.37
N VAL A 30 15.09 28.46 -11.01
CA VAL A 30 15.99 27.65 -10.18
C VAL A 30 15.39 27.43 -8.79
N LEU A 31 14.84 28.45 -8.15
CA LEU A 31 14.17 28.31 -6.84
C LEU A 31 12.97 27.36 -6.92
N ALA A 32 12.14 27.47 -7.96
CA ALA A 32 11.02 26.57 -8.16
C ALA A 32 11.47 25.12 -8.42
N ALA A 33 12.54 24.94 -9.19
CA ALA A 33 13.14 23.63 -9.45
C ALA A 33 13.72 23.01 -8.18
N LEU A 34 14.38 23.79 -7.32
CA LEU A 34 14.90 23.31 -6.03
C LEU A 34 13.77 22.87 -5.10
N ALA A 35 12.70 23.67 -4.97
CA ALA A 35 11.54 23.28 -4.18
C ALA A 35 10.81 22.04 -4.76
N GLY A 36 10.82 21.89 -6.10
CA GLY A 36 10.32 20.70 -6.77
C GLY A 36 11.16 19.46 -6.49
N ALA A 37 12.48 19.61 -6.53
CA ALA A 37 13.42 18.54 -6.23
C ALA A 37 13.28 18.09 -4.76
N GLU A 38 13.19 19.02 -3.82
CA GLU A 38 12.99 18.73 -2.38
C GLU A 38 11.78 17.82 -2.16
N ARG A 39 10.62 18.14 -2.74
CA ARG A 39 9.42 17.28 -2.63
C ARG A 39 9.61 15.87 -3.20
N ILE A 40 10.39 15.73 -4.28
CA ILE A 40 10.69 14.43 -4.88
C ILE A 40 11.61 13.63 -3.95
N PHE A 41 12.66 14.26 -3.42
CA PHE A 41 13.56 13.63 -2.46
C PHE A 41 12.84 13.25 -1.17
N ASP A 42 11.99 14.13 -0.62
CA ASP A 42 11.17 13.84 0.56
C ASP A 42 10.26 12.62 0.38
N MET A 43 9.75 12.41 -0.84
CA MET A 43 8.94 11.24 -1.18
C MET A 43 9.80 9.97 -1.35
N MET A 44 10.96 10.08 -2.01
CA MET A 44 11.87 8.95 -2.21
C MET A 44 12.52 8.48 -0.90
N ASP A 45 12.75 9.41 0.03
CA ASP A 45 13.36 9.15 1.34
C ASP A 45 12.33 8.68 2.38
N GLN A 46 11.05 8.57 2.02
CA GLN A 46 10.07 7.94 2.90
C GLN A 46 10.51 6.50 3.22
N PRO A 47 10.53 6.12 4.50
CA PRO A 47 10.92 4.77 4.87
C PRO A 47 9.95 3.76 4.25
N PRO A 48 10.45 2.59 3.79
CA PRO A 48 9.58 1.54 3.32
C PRO A 48 8.63 1.08 4.43
N GLU A 49 7.51 0.49 4.04
CA GLU A 49 6.54 -0.06 4.97
C GLU A 49 7.24 -0.98 5.98
N ASN A 50 7.15 -0.65 7.28
CA ASN A 50 7.77 -1.44 8.33
C ASN A 50 7.09 -2.82 8.40
N ASP A 51 7.86 -3.88 8.19
CA ASP A 51 7.46 -5.26 8.42
C ASP A 51 8.36 -5.89 9.50
N GLY A 52 7.91 -5.80 10.75
CA GLY A 52 8.55 -6.47 11.89
C GLY A 52 8.23 -7.96 12.01
N GLY A 53 7.44 -8.52 11.08
CA GLY A 53 6.99 -9.90 11.12
C GLY A 53 8.14 -10.90 10.98
N ARG A 54 8.10 -11.95 11.80
CA ARG A 54 9.11 -13.03 11.77
C ARG A 54 8.54 -14.33 11.22
N THR A 55 7.23 -14.51 11.36
CA THR A 55 6.50 -15.68 10.86
C THR A 55 6.27 -15.56 9.36
N THR A 56 6.58 -16.62 8.63
CA THR A 56 6.45 -16.68 7.16
C THR A 56 5.49 -17.77 6.74
N LEU A 57 4.86 -17.59 5.59
CA LEU A 57 4.04 -18.61 4.95
C LEU A 57 4.91 -19.57 4.13
N ALA A 58 4.77 -20.86 4.35
CA ALA A 58 5.48 -21.90 3.59
C ALA A 58 4.52 -23.02 3.18
N ARG A 59 4.81 -23.66 2.04
CA ARG A 59 4.12 -24.88 1.62
C ARG A 59 4.88 -26.09 2.16
N VAL A 60 4.17 -27.10 2.64
CA VAL A 60 4.79 -28.35 3.12
C VAL A 60 5.21 -29.19 1.91
N ASP A 61 6.44 -29.70 1.92
CA ASP A 61 6.91 -30.60 0.86
C ASP A 61 6.09 -31.90 0.87
N ASN A 62 5.57 -32.31 -0.29
CA ASN A 62 4.72 -33.50 -0.50
C ASN A 62 3.28 -33.46 0.03
N ALA A 63 2.79 -32.31 0.51
CA ALA A 63 1.38 -32.10 0.81
C ALA A 63 0.91 -30.78 0.20
N ASP A 64 -0.34 -30.71 -0.29
CA ASP A 64 -0.94 -29.46 -0.76
C ASP A 64 -1.45 -28.61 0.42
N GLU A 65 -0.64 -28.54 1.48
CA GLU A 65 -0.96 -27.84 2.73
C GLU A 65 0.00 -26.68 2.95
N TRP A 66 -0.57 -25.58 3.46
CA TRP A 66 0.15 -24.37 3.83
C TRP A 66 0.32 -24.29 5.34
N VAL A 67 1.49 -23.83 5.79
CA VAL A 67 1.82 -23.66 7.20
C VAL A 67 2.45 -22.30 7.46
N TRP A 68 2.18 -21.76 8.64
CA TRP A 68 2.94 -20.69 9.24
C TRP A 68 4.23 -21.27 9.83
N LYS A 69 5.38 -20.75 9.42
CA LYS A 69 6.69 -21.08 9.98
C LYS A 69 7.13 -19.94 10.89
N LYS A 70 7.16 -20.17 12.19
CA LYS A 70 7.63 -19.21 13.20
C LYS A 70 9.16 -19.14 13.23
N SER A 71 9.70 -18.13 13.91
CA SER A 71 11.15 -17.92 14.02
C SER A 71 11.90 -18.98 14.84
N ASP A 72 11.20 -19.67 15.74
CA ASP A 72 11.73 -20.77 16.55
C ASP A 72 11.75 -22.11 15.81
N GLY A 73 11.20 -22.15 14.58
CA GLY A 73 11.08 -23.36 13.77
C GLY A 73 9.77 -24.13 13.98
N GLU A 74 8.90 -23.70 14.89
CA GLU A 74 7.56 -24.26 15.04
C GLU A 74 6.72 -23.98 13.78
N THR A 75 5.95 -24.99 13.34
CA THR A 75 5.01 -24.87 12.24
C THR A 75 3.57 -24.98 12.73
N VAL A 76 2.72 -24.06 12.27
CA VAL A 76 1.29 -24.05 12.59
C VAL A 76 0.51 -24.18 11.27
N PRO A 77 -0.43 -25.13 11.14
CA PRO A 77 -1.26 -25.24 9.94
C PRO A 77 -2.06 -23.97 9.66
N LEU A 78 -2.11 -23.54 8.40
CA LEU A 78 -2.98 -22.46 7.94
C LEU A 78 -4.43 -22.96 7.94
N ARG A 79 -5.25 -22.54 8.91
CA ARG A 79 -6.63 -23.03 9.07
C ARG A 79 -7.68 -21.96 8.85
N GLY A 80 -7.36 -20.68 9.04
CA GLY A 80 -8.34 -19.60 8.89
C GLY A 80 -9.00 -19.14 10.19
N ASP A 81 -8.41 -19.41 11.37
CA ASP A 81 -8.95 -18.93 12.65
C ASP A 81 -8.55 -17.48 12.90
N VAL A 82 -9.47 -16.53 12.76
CA VAL A 82 -9.20 -15.09 12.96
C VAL A 82 -9.92 -14.58 14.20
N ARG A 83 -9.19 -13.93 15.10
CA ARG A 83 -9.76 -13.40 16.35
C ARG A 83 -9.32 -11.96 16.60
N PHE A 84 -10.27 -11.13 17.01
CA PHE A 84 -10.03 -9.80 17.53
C PHE A 84 -10.31 -9.81 19.02
N HIS A 85 -9.42 -9.19 19.78
CA HIS A 85 -9.53 -9.09 21.23
C HIS A 85 -9.42 -7.63 21.66
N ASN A 86 -10.56 -7.06 22.07
CA ASN A 86 -10.68 -5.68 22.59
C ASN A 86 -9.96 -4.65 21.71
N VAL A 87 -10.21 -4.68 20.40
CA VAL A 87 -9.52 -3.84 19.44
C VAL A 87 -10.11 -2.43 19.42
N ASP A 88 -9.26 -1.45 19.69
CA ASP A 88 -9.52 -0.03 19.49
C ASP A 88 -8.67 0.49 18.33
N PHE A 89 -9.28 1.28 17.45
CA PHE A 89 -8.59 1.81 16.27
C PHE A 89 -9.15 3.16 15.80
N ALA A 90 -8.25 4.05 15.41
CA ALA A 90 -8.51 5.33 14.80
C ALA A 90 -7.52 5.58 13.64
N TYR A 91 -8.00 6.05 12.48
CA TYR A 91 -7.12 6.49 11.38
C TYR A 91 -6.37 7.77 11.74
N GLU A 92 -7.06 8.69 12.42
CA GLU A 92 -6.51 9.94 12.90
C GLU A 92 -6.62 9.99 14.43
N PRO A 93 -5.61 10.50 15.15
CA PRO A 93 -5.70 10.72 16.58
C PRO A 93 -6.98 11.51 16.95
N GLY A 94 -7.70 11.03 17.97
CA GLY A 94 -8.92 11.68 18.46
C GLY A 94 -10.20 11.35 17.69
N LYS A 95 -10.15 10.55 16.62
CA LYS A 95 -11.32 10.08 15.85
C LYS A 95 -11.40 8.55 15.82
N PRO A 96 -11.75 7.91 16.95
CA PRO A 96 -11.88 6.45 17.00
C PRO A 96 -12.99 5.96 16.06
N VAL A 97 -12.70 4.86 15.37
CA VAL A 97 -13.60 4.17 14.43
C VAL A 97 -14.07 2.84 15.01
N LEU A 98 -13.17 2.11 15.69
CA LEU A 98 -13.50 0.88 16.40
C LEU A 98 -13.30 1.08 17.90
N HIS A 99 -14.23 0.56 18.69
CA HIS A 99 -14.28 0.68 20.14
C HIS A 99 -14.38 -0.70 20.78
N GLN A 100 -13.29 -1.17 21.39
CA GLN A 100 -13.19 -2.45 22.11
C GLN A 100 -13.82 -3.64 21.36
N VAL A 101 -13.60 -3.73 20.05
CA VAL A 101 -14.21 -4.75 19.21
C VAL A 101 -13.58 -6.11 19.48
N SER A 102 -14.41 -7.09 19.82
CA SER A 102 -14.03 -8.50 19.91
C SER A 102 -14.89 -9.33 18.96
N LEU A 103 -14.26 -10.09 18.06
CA LEU A 103 -14.92 -10.93 17.08
C LEU A 103 -14.11 -12.21 16.84
N TYR A 104 -14.79 -13.27 16.43
CA TYR A 104 -14.20 -14.59 16.24
C TYR A 104 -14.72 -15.21 14.94
N ALA A 105 -13.81 -15.56 14.04
CA ALA A 105 -14.07 -16.26 12.81
C ALA A 105 -13.41 -17.63 12.86
N LYS A 106 -14.23 -18.69 12.96
CA LYS A 106 -13.72 -20.07 12.99
C LYS A 106 -13.34 -20.52 11.57
N PRO A 107 -12.41 -21.48 11.44
CA PRO A 107 -12.10 -22.12 10.16
C PRO A 107 -13.36 -22.59 9.41
N GLY A 108 -13.48 -22.22 8.13
CA GLY A 108 -14.60 -22.59 7.27
C GLY A 108 -15.91 -21.84 7.54
N GLN A 109 -15.94 -20.91 8.49
CA GLN A 109 -17.14 -20.13 8.80
C GLN A 109 -17.27 -18.91 7.88
N VAL A 110 -18.48 -18.69 7.35
CA VAL A 110 -18.84 -17.46 6.64
C VAL A 110 -19.39 -16.45 7.65
N ILE A 111 -18.82 -15.24 7.65
CA ILE A 111 -19.28 -14.12 8.49
C ILE A 111 -19.70 -12.96 7.60
N ALA A 112 -20.86 -12.39 7.89
CA ALA A 112 -21.37 -11.20 7.24
C ALA A 112 -21.34 -10.01 8.20
N PHE A 113 -20.70 -8.91 7.79
CA PHE A 113 -20.76 -7.64 8.51
C PHE A 113 -21.90 -6.79 7.96
N VAL A 114 -22.87 -6.46 8.81
CA VAL A 114 -24.03 -5.63 8.45
C VAL A 114 -24.04 -4.39 9.34
N GLY A 115 -24.29 -3.22 8.75
CA GLY A 115 -24.34 -1.95 9.47
C GLY A 115 -24.30 -0.75 8.54
N SER A 116 -24.52 0.45 9.07
CA SER A 116 -24.49 1.70 8.30
C SER A 116 -23.11 1.98 7.68
N THR A 117 -23.08 2.82 6.66
CA THR A 117 -21.81 3.38 6.13
C THR A 117 -21.07 4.09 7.26
N GLY A 118 -19.76 3.86 7.37
CA GLY A 118 -18.93 4.41 8.44
C GLY A 118 -18.88 3.57 9.73
N ALA A 119 -19.66 2.49 9.85
CA ALA A 119 -19.64 1.62 11.04
C ALA A 119 -18.36 0.78 11.23
N GLY A 120 -17.29 1.05 10.47
CA GLY A 120 -16.00 0.35 10.62
C GLY A 120 -15.89 -1.00 9.91
N LYS A 121 -16.85 -1.41 9.08
CA LYS A 121 -16.82 -2.71 8.36
C LYS A 121 -15.54 -2.89 7.52
N THR A 122 -15.25 -1.94 6.65
CA THR A 122 -14.02 -1.91 5.83
C THR A 122 -12.77 -1.73 6.70
N THR A 123 -12.89 -1.05 7.83
CA THR A 123 -11.79 -0.92 8.80
C THR A 123 -11.40 -2.27 9.36
N ILE A 124 -12.37 -3.11 9.74
CA ILE A 124 -12.10 -4.47 10.23
C ILE A 124 -11.33 -5.27 9.15
N THR A 125 -11.78 -5.26 7.89
CA THR A 125 -11.09 -5.99 6.81
C THR A 125 -9.68 -5.46 6.53
N ASN A 126 -9.47 -4.15 6.65
CA ASN A 126 -8.16 -3.53 6.46
C ASN A 126 -7.17 -3.89 7.58
N LEU A 127 -7.66 -4.06 8.81
CA LEU A 127 -6.83 -4.45 9.95
C LEU A 127 -6.38 -5.92 9.86
N ILE A 128 -7.24 -6.82 9.35
CA ILE A 128 -6.84 -8.23 9.11
C ILE A 128 -5.67 -8.30 8.11
N ASN A 129 -5.72 -7.49 7.06
CA ASN A 129 -4.65 -7.40 6.04
C ASN A 129 -3.42 -6.60 6.50
N ARG A 130 -3.47 -6.04 7.71
CA ARG A 130 -2.44 -5.19 8.29
C ARG A 130 -2.02 -4.05 7.35
N PHE A 131 -3.01 -3.39 6.73
CA PHE A 131 -2.80 -2.08 6.10
C PHE A 131 -2.62 -0.97 7.15
N TYR A 132 -3.17 -1.20 8.33
CA TYR A 132 -2.97 -0.40 9.53
C TYR A 132 -2.70 -1.33 10.70
N ASP A 133 -1.88 -0.89 11.65
CA ASP A 133 -1.67 -1.60 12.91
C ASP A 133 -2.70 -1.13 13.95
N VAL A 134 -3.15 -2.04 14.82
CA VAL A 134 -4.06 -1.72 15.92
C VAL A 134 -3.36 -0.88 17.00
N GLN A 135 -4.10 0.07 17.58
CA GLN A 135 -3.59 0.93 18.65
C GLN A 135 -3.64 0.24 20.01
N THR A 136 -4.74 -0.47 20.29
CA THR A 136 -4.94 -1.28 21.50
C THR A 136 -5.65 -2.58 21.12
N GLY A 137 -5.44 -3.62 21.94
CA GLY A 137 -5.95 -4.96 21.69
C GLY A 137 -5.01 -5.79 20.82
N SER A 138 -5.52 -6.90 20.31
CA SER A 138 -4.77 -7.78 19.41
C SER A 138 -5.67 -8.43 18.37
N ILE A 139 -5.05 -8.75 17.23
CA ILE A 139 -5.66 -9.54 16.17
C ILE A 139 -4.76 -10.74 15.96
N THR A 140 -5.33 -11.93 16.01
CA THR A 140 -4.59 -13.18 15.78
C THR A 140 -5.14 -13.93 14.59
N TYR A 141 -4.25 -14.57 13.84
CA TYR A 141 -4.55 -15.51 12.76
C TYR A 141 -3.90 -16.86 13.10
N ASP A 142 -4.71 -17.90 13.27
CA ASP A 142 -4.31 -19.25 13.70
C ASP A 142 -3.54 -19.23 15.03
N GLY A 143 -3.94 -18.30 15.91
CA GLY A 143 -3.32 -18.07 17.23
C GLY A 143 -2.03 -17.25 17.21
N ILE A 144 -1.59 -16.76 16.05
CA ILE A 144 -0.39 -15.94 15.89
C ILE A 144 -0.82 -14.46 15.76
N ASP A 145 -0.21 -13.55 16.52
CA ASP A 145 -0.50 -12.12 16.36
C ASP A 145 -0.11 -11.66 14.94
N VAL A 146 -1.00 -10.97 14.25
CA VAL A 146 -0.77 -10.52 12.86
C VAL A 146 0.44 -9.58 12.74
N ARG A 147 0.87 -8.94 13.84
CA ARG A 147 2.09 -8.11 13.88
C ARG A 147 3.37 -8.94 13.81
N ASP A 148 3.32 -10.21 14.23
CA ASP A 148 4.43 -11.16 14.18
C ASP A 148 4.49 -11.92 12.85
N ILE A 149 3.47 -11.80 11.99
CA ILE A 149 3.44 -12.38 10.64
C ILE A 149 3.98 -11.35 9.65
N ARG A 150 4.87 -11.78 8.75
CA ARG A 150 5.33 -10.94 7.64
C ARG A 150 4.15 -10.50 6.79
N LYS A 151 4.07 -9.23 6.46
CA LYS A 151 2.95 -8.64 5.71
C LYS A 151 2.74 -9.32 4.37
N GLU A 152 3.81 -9.64 3.65
CA GLU A 152 3.72 -10.41 2.40
C GLU A 152 3.10 -11.79 2.61
N SER A 153 3.52 -12.52 3.65
CA SER A 153 2.99 -13.84 3.99
C SER A 153 1.53 -13.78 4.43
N LEU A 154 1.17 -12.78 5.23
CA LEU A 154 -0.20 -12.51 5.67
C LEU A 154 -1.11 -12.23 4.47
N ARG A 155 -0.73 -11.29 3.60
CA ARG A 155 -1.51 -10.89 2.42
C ARG A 155 -1.59 -12.02 1.39
N ARG A 156 -0.56 -12.85 1.23
CA ARG A 156 -0.60 -14.02 0.35
C ARG A 156 -1.56 -15.11 0.85
N SER A 157 -1.81 -15.19 2.15
CA SER A 157 -2.75 -16.15 2.75
C SER A 157 -4.22 -15.72 2.65
N LEU A 158 -4.49 -14.49 2.22
CA LEU A 158 -5.83 -13.89 2.19
C LEU A 158 -6.22 -13.53 0.76
N GLY A 159 -7.42 -13.92 0.35
CA GLY A 159 -8.06 -13.41 -0.86
C GLY A 159 -8.95 -12.20 -0.52
N MET A 160 -8.79 -11.09 -1.24
CA MET A 160 -9.64 -9.90 -1.06
C MET A 160 -10.29 -9.52 -2.39
N VAL A 161 -11.62 -9.39 -2.38
CA VAL A 161 -12.40 -8.87 -3.50
C VAL A 161 -12.81 -7.45 -3.16
N LEU A 162 -12.33 -6.49 -3.96
CA LEU A 162 -12.65 -5.08 -3.80
C LEU A 162 -14.06 -4.78 -4.31
N GLN A 163 -14.71 -3.76 -3.72
CA GLN A 163 -16.03 -3.31 -4.17
C GLN A 163 -15.96 -2.72 -5.60
N ASP A 164 -14.91 -1.93 -5.88
CA ASP A 164 -14.62 -1.42 -7.21
C ASP A 164 -13.47 -2.22 -7.81
N THR A 165 -13.74 -2.95 -8.90
CA THR A 165 -12.73 -3.73 -9.62
C THR A 165 -11.90 -2.80 -10.49
N HIS A 166 -10.57 -2.90 -10.39
CA HIS A 166 -9.64 -2.22 -11.28
C HIS A 166 -9.07 -3.22 -12.30
N LEU A 167 -9.12 -2.86 -13.59
CA LEU A 167 -8.52 -3.64 -14.66
C LEU A 167 -7.36 -2.86 -15.27
N PHE A 168 -6.22 -3.51 -15.41
CA PHE A 168 -5.06 -2.97 -16.08
C PHE A 168 -5.23 -3.04 -17.59
N THR A 169 -4.61 -2.09 -18.30
CA THR A 169 -4.52 -2.15 -19.76
C THR A 169 -3.74 -3.40 -20.18
N GLY A 170 -4.38 -4.26 -20.96
CA GLY A 170 -3.84 -5.56 -21.36
C GLY A 170 -4.96 -6.51 -21.78
N THR A 171 -4.65 -7.80 -21.88
CA THR A 171 -5.68 -8.82 -22.13
C THR A 171 -6.41 -9.21 -20.85
N VAL A 172 -7.56 -9.89 -21.00
CA VAL A 172 -8.25 -10.52 -19.86
C VAL A 172 -7.35 -11.53 -19.17
N LEU A 173 -6.59 -12.30 -19.95
CA LEU A 173 -5.63 -13.28 -19.44
C LEU A 173 -4.53 -12.62 -18.60
N ASP A 174 -4.01 -11.46 -19.04
CA ASP A 174 -3.00 -10.70 -18.27
C ASP A 174 -3.55 -10.23 -16.93
N ASN A 175 -4.80 -9.76 -16.90
CA ASN A 175 -5.46 -9.33 -15.68
C ASN A 175 -5.71 -10.49 -14.70
N ILE A 176 -6.03 -11.69 -15.19
CA ILE A 176 -6.15 -12.89 -14.35
C ILE A 176 -4.78 -13.32 -13.82
N ARG A 177 -3.77 -13.39 -14.70
CA ARG A 177 -2.39 -13.77 -14.35
C ARG A 177 -1.73 -12.80 -13.37
N TYR A 178 -2.18 -11.54 -13.33
CA TYR A 178 -1.70 -10.57 -12.36
C TYR A 178 -1.83 -11.06 -10.89
N GLY A 179 -2.84 -11.89 -10.59
CA GLY A 179 -2.99 -12.49 -9.25
C GLY A 179 -1.89 -13.50 -8.90
N ARG A 180 -1.29 -14.15 -9.91
CA ARG A 180 -0.17 -15.10 -9.77
C ARG A 180 0.63 -15.15 -11.07
N LEU A 181 1.73 -14.39 -11.13
CA LEU A 181 2.48 -14.13 -12.37
C LEU A 181 3.09 -15.39 -13.01
N ASP A 182 3.34 -16.43 -12.21
CA ASP A 182 3.85 -17.74 -12.62
C ASP A 182 2.76 -18.72 -13.06
N ALA A 183 1.48 -18.31 -13.07
CA ALA A 183 0.38 -19.17 -13.51
C ALA A 183 0.39 -19.43 -15.02
N SER A 184 0.14 -20.69 -15.41
CA SER A 184 0.00 -21.08 -16.81
C SER A 184 -1.29 -20.53 -17.42
N ASP A 185 -1.38 -20.53 -18.76
CA ASP A 185 -2.61 -20.16 -19.47
C ASP A 185 -3.79 -21.06 -19.05
N GLU A 186 -3.55 -22.37 -18.91
CA GLU A 186 -4.56 -23.35 -18.50
C GLU A 186 -5.09 -23.07 -17.09
N GLU A 187 -4.21 -22.75 -16.15
CA GLU A 187 -4.61 -22.40 -14.78
C GLU A 187 -5.44 -21.12 -14.74
N CYS A 188 -5.08 -20.12 -15.56
CA CYS A 188 -5.84 -18.88 -15.67
C CYS A 188 -7.23 -19.11 -16.28
N ILE A 189 -7.33 -19.93 -17.32
CA ILE A 189 -8.61 -20.30 -17.95
C ILE A 189 -9.48 -21.07 -16.97
N GLU A 190 -8.91 -21.99 -16.19
CA GLU A 190 -9.67 -22.74 -15.19
C GLU A 190 -10.18 -21.83 -14.07
N ALA A 191 -9.36 -20.90 -13.59
CA ALA A 191 -9.80 -19.89 -12.63
C ALA A 191 -10.96 -19.03 -13.18
N ALA A 192 -10.91 -18.65 -14.46
CA ALA A 192 -12.01 -17.93 -15.11
C ALA A 192 -13.32 -18.74 -15.10
N ARG A 193 -13.26 -20.03 -15.44
CA ARG A 193 -14.44 -20.91 -15.41
C ARG A 193 -15.06 -21.03 -14.02
N GLN A 194 -14.23 -21.14 -12.98
CA GLN A 194 -14.70 -21.20 -11.59
C GLN A 194 -15.41 -19.91 -11.16
N ALA A 195 -14.96 -18.76 -11.67
CA ALA A 195 -15.59 -17.46 -11.43
C ALA A 195 -16.89 -17.23 -12.24
N SER A 196 -17.41 -18.27 -12.93
CA SER A 196 -18.57 -18.18 -13.84
C SER A 196 -18.34 -17.24 -15.03
N ALA A 197 -17.09 -17.10 -15.49
CA ALA A 197 -16.73 -16.39 -16.72
C ALA A 197 -16.68 -17.32 -17.94
#